data_AF-A0A8X6VDR0-F1
#
_entry.id   AF-A0A8X6VDR0-F1
#
_cell.length_a   1.000
_cell.length_b   1.000
_cell.length_c   1.000
_cell.angle_alpha   90.00
_cell.angle_beta   90.00
_cell.angle_gamma   90.00
#
_symmetry.space_group_name_H-M   'P 1'
#
loop_
_entity.id
_entity.type
_entity.pdbx_description
1 polymer ?
#
loop_
_entity_poly.entity_id
_entity_poly.type
_entity_poly.pdbx_seq_one_letter_code
_entity_poly.pdbx_strand_id
1 'polypeptide(L)'
;MRYYKKLISPDFMTTCLRKIVKESEDFEGRDSGWTLDEILRLEVRTNRYSPFRGSSSFIEVPKQVAETKAIINVINKKDSQCFMWSILAALYPNTSNPNKTSSYVPHLNKLNFDGISFPNTA
;
A
#
# COMPACT_ATOMS: atom_id res chain seq x y z
N MET A 1 -6.73 -3.23 -28.79
CA MET A 1 -7.68 -3.07 -27.65
C MET A 1 -7.92 -4.37 -26.84
N ARG A 2 -6.95 -5.30 -26.74
CA ARG A 2 -7.13 -6.61 -26.05
C ARG A 2 -6.61 -6.65 -24.61
N TYR A 3 -5.87 -5.64 -24.15
CA TYR A 3 -5.11 -5.71 -22.89
C TYR A 3 -5.83 -5.14 -21.65
N TYR A 4 -6.84 -4.28 -21.80
CA TYR A 4 -7.51 -3.63 -20.66
C TYR A 4 -8.55 -4.49 -19.94
N LYS A 5 -9.12 -5.52 -20.60
CA LYS A 5 -10.16 -6.38 -20.02
C LYS A 5 -9.70 -7.26 -18.85
N LYS A 6 -8.40 -7.33 -18.55
CA LYS A 6 -7.84 -8.21 -17.49
C LYS A 6 -7.46 -7.52 -16.19
N LEU A 7 -7.51 -6.18 -16.12
CA LEU A 7 -6.99 -5.42 -14.97
C LEU A 7 -8.05 -5.03 -13.94
N ILE A 8 -9.32 -5.05 -14.31
CA ILE A 8 -10.41 -4.67 -13.42
C ILE A 8 -11.32 -5.88 -13.25
N SER A 9 -11.52 -6.32 -12.00
CA SER A 9 -12.44 -7.43 -11.74
C SER A 9 -13.87 -7.00 -12.11
N PRO A 10 -14.69 -7.90 -12.68
CA PRO A 10 -16.10 -7.62 -12.95
C PRO A 10 -16.84 -7.16 -11.68
N ASP A 11 -16.51 -7.74 -10.53
CA ASP A 11 -17.05 -7.39 -9.21
C ASP A 11 -16.77 -5.94 -8.81
N PHE A 12 -15.54 -5.46 -9.05
CA PHE A 12 -15.16 -4.09 -8.72
C PHE A 12 -15.97 -3.08 -9.56
N MET A 13 -16.06 -3.30 -10.87
CA MET A 13 -16.86 -2.44 -11.75
C MET A 13 -18.33 -2.43 -11.34
N THR A 14 -18.87 -3.60 -11.00
CA THR A 14 -20.27 -3.73 -10.56
C THR A 14 -20.51 -2.97 -9.25
N THR A 15 -19.56 -3.03 -8.32
CA THR A 15 -19.62 -2.30 -7.05
C THR A 15 -19.57 -0.78 -7.26
N CYS A 16 -18.67 -0.30 -8.13
CA CYS A 16 -18.57 1.12 -8.46
C CYS A 16 -19.84 1.64 -9.14
N LEU A 17 -20.37 0.90 -10.13
CA LEU A 17 -21.60 1.28 -10.83
C LEU A 17 -22.79 1.35 -9.87
N ARG A 18 -22.95 0.33 -9.01
CA ARG A 18 -24.01 0.32 -8.00
C ARG A 18 -23.91 1.53 -7.05
N LYS A 19 -22.71 1.94 -6.67
CA LYS A 19 -22.50 3.11 -5.82
C LYS A 19 -22.95 4.40 -6.54
N ILE A 20 -22.56 4.58 -7.79
CA ILE A 20 -22.93 5.77 -8.59
C ILE A 20 -24.45 5.85 -8.75
N VAL A 21 -25.10 4.73 -9.10
CA VAL A 21 -26.56 4.66 -9.24
C VAL A 21 -27.24 5.03 -7.92
N LYS A 22 -26.80 4.44 -6.81
CA LYS A 22 -27.35 4.75 -5.49
C LYS A 22 -27.19 6.23 -5.12
N GLU A 23 -25.99 6.80 -5.30
CA GLU A 23 -25.76 8.21 -4.99
C GLU A 23 -26.57 9.16 -5.89
N SER A 24 -26.85 8.75 -7.12
CA SER A 24 -27.77 9.48 -8.01
C SER A 24 -29.19 9.45 -7.46
N GLU A 25 -29.72 8.26 -7.14
CA GLU A 25 -31.07 8.10 -6.57
C GLU A 25 -31.22 8.85 -5.23
N ASP A 26 -30.23 8.76 -4.35
CA ASP A 26 -30.19 9.46 -3.06
C ASP A 26 -30.11 10.98 -3.21
N PHE A 27 -29.61 11.49 -4.34
CA PHE A 27 -29.54 12.94 -4.63
C PHE A 27 -30.88 13.47 -5.15
N GLU A 28 -31.54 12.73 -6.04
CA GLU A 28 -32.87 13.07 -6.55
C GLU A 28 -33.94 13.03 -5.45
N GLY A 29 -33.80 12.11 -4.49
CA GLY A 29 -34.71 11.96 -3.35
C GLY A 29 -34.66 13.06 -2.28
N ARG A 30 -33.90 14.15 -2.48
CA ARG A 30 -33.74 15.24 -1.48
C ARG A 30 -34.72 16.41 -1.67
N ASP A 31 -35.82 16.22 -2.40
CA ASP A 31 -36.84 17.24 -2.69
C ASP A 31 -36.27 18.57 -3.26
N SER A 32 -35.08 18.51 -3.86
CA SER A 32 -34.43 19.66 -4.47
C SER A 32 -34.99 19.98 -5.86
N GLY A 33 -35.65 19.01 -6.49
CA GLY A 33 -36.10 19.06 -7.88
C GLY A 33 -34.99 18.84 -8.91
N TRP A 34 -33.78 18.49 -8.48
CA TRP A 34 -32.65 18.20 -9.38
C TRP A 34 -32.69 16.73 -9.80
N THR A 35 -32.54 16.48 -11.10
CA THR A 35 -32.38 15.14 -11.69
C THR A 35 -31.03 15.05 -12.40
N LEU A 36 -30.41 13.87 -12.36
CA LEU A 36 -29.20 13.62 -13.13
C LEU A 36 -29.60 13.43 -14.61
N ASP A 37 -29.21 14.38 -15.45
CA ASP A 37 -29.44 14.29 -16.89
C ASP A 37 -28.45 13.31 -17.56
N GLU A 38 -27.15 13.62 -17.53
CA GLU A 38 -26.13 12.73 -18.10
C GLU A 38 -24.73 12.84 -17.46
N ILE A 39 -23.95 11.75 -17.57
CA ILE A 39 -22.53 11.73 -17.23
C ILE A 39 -21.72 11.80 -18.53
N LEU A 40 -21.19 12.99 -18.84
CA LEU A 40 -20.42 13.24 -20.06
C LEU A 40 -19.14 12.40 -20.17
N ARG A 41 -18.45 12.13 -19.04
CA ARG A 41 -17.19 11.39 -19.02
C ARG A 41 -16.92 10.76 -17.66
N LEU A 42 -16.63 9.46 -17.65
CA LEU A 42 -16.13 8.74 -16.48
C LEU A 42 -14.79 8.08 -16.82
N GLU A 43 -13.73 8.44 -16.10
CA GLU A 43 -12.39 7.90 -16.30
C GLU A 43 -11.94 7.14 -15.05
N VAL A 44 -11.65 5.84 -15.21
CA VAL A 44 -11.08 4.99 -14.15
C VAL A 44 -9.64 4.68 -14.51
N ARG A 45 -8.69 5.20 -13.72
CA ARG A 45 -7.27 4.89 -13.88
C ARG A 45 -6.89 3.75 -12.95
N THR A 46 -6.45 2.63 -13.52
CA THR A 46 -5.94 1.50 -12.75
C THR A 46 -4.47 1.28 -13.03
N ASN A 47 -3.72 0.93 -11.98
CA ASN A 47 -2.34 0.53 -12.10
C ASN A 47 -2.23 -0.93 -11.65
N ARG A 48 -1.46 -1.73 -12.39
CA ARG A 48 -1.14 -3.08 -11.93
C ARG A 48 -0.25 -2.97 -10.70
N TYR A 49 -0.76 -3.43 -9.56
CA TYR A 49 0.09 -3.68 -8.41
C TYR A 49 0.95 -4.90 -8.69
N SER A 50 2.25 -4.67 -8.91
CA SER A 50 3.26 -5.71 -8.96
C SER A 50 4.18 -5.47 -7.77
N PRO A 51 3.92 -6.11 -6.62
CA PRO A 51 4.76 -5.88 -5.46
C PRO A 51 6.20 -6.29 -5.79
N PHE A 52 7.15 -5.54 -5.23
CA PHE A 52 8.56 -5.82 -5.42
C PHE A 52 8.88 -7.21 -4.88
N ARG A 53 9.56 -8.04 -5.68
CA ARG A 53 10.10 -9.33 -5.23
C ARG A 53 11.33 -9.08 -4.34
N GLY A 54 11.06 -8.60 -3.13
CA GLY A 54 12.07 -8.34 -2.12
C GLY A 54 12.29 -9.55 -1.22
N SER A 55 13.17 -9.37 -0.24
CA SER A 55 13.26 -10.29 0.88
C SER A 55 11.99 -10.24 1.73
N SER A 56 11.73 -11.30 2.47
CA SER A 56 10.82 -11.29 3.62
C SER A 56 11.54 -10.96 4.93
N SER A 57 12.82 -11.34 5.05
CA SER A 57 13.60 -11.27 6.29
C SER A 57 14.97 -10.62 6.08
N PHE A 58 15.78 -10.58 7.12
CA PHE A 58 17.10 -9.96 7.10
C PHE A 58 18.01 -10.62 6.05
N ILE A 59 18.56 -9.81 5.15
CA ILE A 59 19.61 -10.22 4.23
C ILE A 59 20.89 -9.50 4.64
N GLU A 60 21.97 -10.28 4.76
CA GLU A 60 23.29 -9.72 5.01
C GLU A 60 23.77 -9.01 3.74
N VAL A 61 24.06 -7.71 3.88
CA VAL A 61 24.60 -6.89 2.80
C VAL A 61 26.10 -7.16 2.65
N PRO A 62 26.67 -7.02 1.44
CA PRO A 62 28.11 -7.18 1.25
C PRO A 62 28.92 -6.32 2.21
N LYS A 63 30.02 -6.89 2.74
CA LYS A 63 30.87 -6.27 3.76
C LYS A 63 31.29 -4.84 3.39
N GLN A 64 31.65 -4.61 2.13
CA GLN A 64 32.04 -3.30 1.60
C GLN A 64 30.94 -2.24 1.81
N VAL A 65 29.67 -2.62 1.63
CA VAL A 65 28.52 -1.74 1.83
C VAL A 65 28.26 -1.53 3.32
N ALA A 66 28.33 -2.60 4.13
CA ALA A 66 28.16 -2.51 5.57
C ALA A 66 29.19 -1.56 6.22
N GLU A 67 30.43 -1.58 5.74
CA GLU A 67 31.53 -0.75 6.22
C GLU A 67 31.33 0.74 5.94
N THR A 68 30.63 1.10 4.86
CA THR A 68 30.31 2.51 4.58
C THR A 68 29.42 3.15 5.65
N LYS A 69 28.66 2.33 6.40
CA LYS A 69 27.61 2.77 7.34
C LYS A 69 26.56 3.72 6.70
N ALA A 70 26.47 3.72 5.36
CA ALA A 70 25.54 4.59 4.62
C ALA A 70 24.10 4.04 4.62
N ILE A 71 23.91 2.77 4.99
CA ILE A 71 22.62 2.09 5.01
C ILE A 71 22.28 1.58 6.41
N ILE A 72 20.99 1.61 6.73
CA ILE A 72 20.43 0.97 7.90
C ILE A 72 19.90 -0.39 7.47
N ASN A 73 20.48 -1.48 7.99
CA ASN A 73 20.04 -2.84 7.70
C ASN A 73 19.38 -3.44 8.95
N VAL A 74 18.07 -3.24 9.07
CA VAL A 74 17.30 -3.68 10.25
C VAL A 74 17.24 -5.21 10.32
N ILE A 75 17.64 -5.77 11.44
CA ILE A 75 17.80 -7.21 11.65
C ILE A 75 16.47 -7.82 12.11
N ASN A 76 15.66 -8.32 11.16
CA ASN A 76 14.36 -8.95 11.41
C ASN A 76 14.36 -10.48 11.18
N LYS A 77 15.29 -11.21 11.83
CA LYS A 77 15.46 -12.67 11.64
C LYS A 77 14.28 -13.56 12.08
N LYS A 78 13.29 -12.99 12.78
CA LYS A 78 12.16 -13.74 13.38
C LYS A 78 10.81 -13.46 12.71
N ASP A 79 10.77 -12.58 11.72
CA ASP A 79 9.53 -12.19 11.05
C ASP A 79 9.77 -11.95 9.55
N SER A 80 8.67 -11.74 8.82
CA SER A 80 8.66 -11.46 7.38
C SER A 80 8.34 -9.99 7.04
N GLN A 81 8.65 -9.06 7.96
CA GLN A 81 8.16 -7.67 7.92
C GLN A 81 9.25 -6.66 7.56
N CYS A 82 10.24 -7.03 6.73
CA CYS A 82 11.38 -6.14 6.42
C CYS A 82 10.96 -4.82 5.76
N PHE A 83 9.87 -4.80 4.99
CA PHE A 83 9.29 -3.59 4.40
C PHE A 83 8.79 -2.62 5.49
N MET A 84 8.05 -3.13 6.47
CA MET A 84 7.58 -2.34 7.61
C MET A 84 8.77 -1.75 8.38
N TRP A 85 9.75 -2.60 8.72
CA TRP A 85 10.94 -2.16 9.45
C TRP A 85 11.75 -1.11 8.69
N SER A 86 11.85 -1.22 7.36
CA SER A 86 12.55 -0.24 6.52
C SER A 86 11.85 1.11 6.50
N ILE A 87 10.51 1.12 6.42
CA ILE A 87 9.73 2.36 6.49
C ILE A 87 9.89 3.02 7.87
N LEU A 88 9.79 2.24 8.94
CA LEU A 88 9.95 2.77 10.30
C LEU A 88 11.36 3.34 10.52
N ALA A 89 12.40 2.69 10.01
CA ALA A 89 13.76 3.20 10.09
C ALA A 89 13.98 4.51 9.33
N ALA A 90 13.31 4.67 8.18
CA ALA A 90 13.38 5.89 7.40
C ALA A 90 12.61 7.06 8.06
N LEU A 91 11.44 6.80 8.64
CA LEU A 91 10.60 7.83 9.24
C LEU A 91 10.97 8.17 10.69
N TYR A 92 11.55 7.22 11.42
CA TYR A 92 11.92 7.38 12.84
C TYR A 92 13.38 6.96 13.06
N PRO A 93 14.34 7.72 12.50
CA PRO A 93 15.76 7.34 12.58
C PRO A 93 16.26 7.30 14.03
N ASN A 94 17.06 6.28 14.35
CA ASN A 94 17.65 6.09 15.67
C ASN A 94 19.18 5.99 15.56
N THR A 95 19.92 6.78 16.35
CA THR A 95 21.39 6.85 16.29
C THR A 95 22.10 5.78 17.11
N SER A 96 21.46 5.23 18.16
CA SER A 96 22.09 4.31 19.10
C SER A 96 22.11 2.88 18.57
N ASN A 97 20.96 2.39 18.08
CA ASN A 97 20.80 1.02 17.59
C ASN A 97 19.96 0.98 16.31
N PRO A 98 20.36 1.64 15.22
CA PRO A 98 19.57 1.74 13.99
C PRO A 98 19.22 0.38 13.38
N ASN A 99 20.02 -0.65 13.62
CA ASN A 99 19.81 -1.96 13.00
C ASN A 99 18.88 -2.88 13.82
N LYS A 100 18.40 -2.48 14.99
CA LYS A 100 17.54 -3.33 15.84
C LYS A 100 16.07 -3.02 15.64
N THR A 101 15.24 -4.06 15.51
CA THR A 101 13.77 -3.91 15.46
C THR A 101 13.21 -3.26 16.74
N SER A 102 13.80 -3.56 17.90
CA SER A 102 13.40 -2.97 19.20
C SER A 102 13.45 -1.44 19.20
N SER A 103 14.31 -0.83 18.38
CA SER A 103 14.43 0.62 18.24
C SER A 103 13.20 1.26 17.60
N TYR A 104 12.39 0.47 16.90
CA TYR A 104 11.25 0.92 16.10
C TYR A 104 9.90 0.40 16.59
N VAL A 105 9.89 -0.57 17.51
CA VAL A 105 8.67 -1.08 18.17
C VAL A 105 7.76 0.05 18.71
N PRO A 106 8.29 1.11 19.37
CA PRO A 106 7.45 2.22 19.84
C PRO A 106 6.73 3.02 18.74
N HIS A 107 7.07 2.79 17.48
CA HIS A 107 6.53 3.51 16.33
C HIS A 107 5.58 2.66 15.48
N LEU A 108 5.35 1.39 15.84
CA LEU A 108 4.45 0.49 15.10
C LEU A 108 3.04 1.08 14.95
N ASN A 109 2.50 1.66 16.02
CA ASN A 109 1.15 2.23 16.03
C ASN A 109 1.05 3.60 15.33
N LYS A 110 2.18 4.17 14.86
CA LYS A 110 2.17 5.46 14.15
C LYS A 110 1.87 5.33 12.66
N LEU A 111 1.89 4.10 12.13
CA LEU A 111 1.62 3.81 10.73
C LEU A 111 0.52 2.76 10.65
N ASN A 112 -0.34 2.89 9.64
CA ASN A 112 -1.35 1.89 9.37
C ASN A 112 -0.83 0.90 8.33
N PHE A 113 -0.70 -0.37 8.71
CA PHE A 113 -0.34 -1.49 7.82
C PHE A 113 -1.53 -2.43 7.55
N ASP A 114 -2.75 -2.05 7.93
CA ASP A 114 -3.97 -2.81 7.69
C ASP A 114 -4.18 -3.03 6.18
N GLY A 115 -4.53 -4.25 5.81
CA GLY A 115 -4.69 -4.64 4.41
C GLY A 115 -3.39 -4.93 3.65
N ILE A 116 -2.23 -4.84 4.33
CA ILE A 116 -0.94 -5.29 3.78
C ILE A 116 -0.60 -6.67 4.34
N SER A 117 -0.42 -7.65 3.44
CA SER A 117 0.06 -8.99 3.80
C SER A 117 1.58 -9.05 3.74
N PHE A 118 2.21 -9.55 4.80
CA PHE A 118 3.65 -9.79 4.85
C PHE A 118 3.98 -11.29 4.69
N PRO A 119 5.04 -11.65 3.95
CA PRO A 119 5.87 -10.76 3.13
C PRO A 119 5.12 -10.25 1.90
N ASN A 120 5.49 -9.06 1.44
CA ASN A 120 4.87 -8.38 0.31
C ASN A 120 5.35 -8.99 -1.03
N THR A 121 5.41 -10.32 -1.14
CA THR A 121 5.80 -11.05 -2.35
C THR A 121 4.55 -11.66 -2.96
N ALA A 122 4.25 -11.27 -4.20
CA ALA A 122 3.22 -11.93 -5.02
C ALA A 122 3.72 -13.23 -5.63
#